data_AF-A0A7C9A285-F1
#
_entry.id   AF-A0A7C9A285-F1
#
_cell.length_a   1.000
_cell.length_b   1.000
_cell.length_c   1.000
_cell.angle_alpha   90.00
_cell.angle_beta   90.00
_cell.angle_gamma   90.00
#
_symmetry.space_group_name_H-M   'P 1'
#
loop_
_entity.id
_entity.type
_entity.pdbx_description
1 polymer ?
#
loop_
_entity_poly.entity_id
_entity_poly.type
_entity_poly.pdbx_seq_one_letter_code
_entity_poly.pdbx_strand_id
1 'polypeptide(L)'
;SGGLDEKLDGWLKKFEEGSVVYCALGSETVLSKEQFQELVLGLELAGFPFIAVLKSSTDCETIESALPEGFLERVKERGIVQNTWVQQHLILKHPSVGCFVTHCGAGSLSEAL
;
A
#
# COMPACT_ATOMS: atom_id res chain seq x y z
N SER A 1 1.45 24.17 -3.03
CA SER A 1 2.18 22.95 -3.44
C SER A 1 2.48 22.16 -2.18
N GLY A 2 1.71 21.10 -1.91
CA GLY A 2 1.95 20.24 -0.75
C GLY A 2 3.03 19.22 -1.08
N GLY A 3 3.98 19.01 -0.16
CA GLY A 3 4.92 17.90 -0.23
C GLY A 3 4.28 16.58 0.19
N LEU A 4 5.01 15.48 0.02
CA LEU A 4 4.63 14.19 0.58
C LEU A 4 4.63 14.31 2.11
N ASP A 5 3.71 13.61 2.77
CA ASP A 5 3.71 13.56 4.23
C ASP A 5 5.11 13.21 4.76
N GLU A 6 5.62 13.98 5.72
CA GLU A 6 7.02 13.87 6.18
C GLU A 6 7.35 12.50 6.77
N LYS A 7 6.37 11.83 7.39
CA LYS A 7 6.58 10.48 7.94
C LYS A 7 6.68 9.46 6.82
N LEU A 8 5.83 9.58 5.81
CA LEU A 8 5.84 8.67 4.66
C LEU A 8 7.08 8.88 3.79
N ASP A 9 7.46 10.13 3.54
CA ASP A 9 8.71 10.50 2.86
C ASP A 9 9.94 9.98 3.63
N GLY A 10 9.99 10.21 4.94
CA GLY A 10 11.06 9.69 5.79
C GLY A 10 11.10 8.17 5.87
N TRP A 11 9.97 7.48 5.73
CA TRP A 11 9.91 6.02 5.65
C TRP A 11 10.44 5.50 4.32
N LEU A 12 10.00 6.09 3.19
CA LEU A 12 10.44 5.71 1.85
C LEU A 12 11.95 5.90 1.65
N LYS A 13 12.53 6.97 2.19
CA LYS A 13 13.97 7.27 2.15
C LYS A 13 14.87 6.22 2.80
N LYS A 14 14.31 5.28 3.57
CA LYS A 14 15.08 4.18 4.18
C LYS A 14 15.42 3.07 3.20
N PHE A 15 14.76 3.03 2.03
CA PHE A 15 14.87 1.94 1.07
C PHE A 15 15.55 2.39 -0.22
N GLU A 16 16.22 1.44 -0.86
CA GLU A 16 16.92 1.63 -2.13
C GLU A 16 15.97 2.11 -3.25
N GLU A 17 16.54 2.80 -4.24
CA GLU A 17 15.79 3.25 -5.41
C GLU A 17 15.11 2.07 -6.13
N GLY A 18 13.84 2.24 -6.48
CA GLY A 18 13.04 1.23 -7.16
C GLY A 18 12.73 -0.05 -6.35
N SER A 19 12.97 -0.08 -5.03
CA SER A 19 12.80 -1.29 -4.22
C SER A 19 11.43 -1.43 -3.54
N VAL A 20 10.66 -0.33 -3.43
CA VAL A 20 9.38 -0.29 -2.73
C VAL A 20 8.22 -0.62 -3.67
N VAL A 21 7.35 -1.52 -3.22
CA VAL A 21 6.07 -1.82 -3.86
C VAL A 21 5.00 -0.89 -3.31
N TYR A 22 4.38 -0.10 -4.18
CA TYR A 22 3.16 0.61 -3.85
C TYR A 22 1.95 -0.19 -4.35
N CYS A 23 0.98 -0.45 -3.47
CA CYS A 23 -0.25 -1.15 -3.80
C CYS A 23 -1.44 -0.26 -3.46
N ALA A 24 -2.25 0.06 -4.46
CA ALA A 24 -3.50 0.80 -4.26
C ALA A 24 -4.57 0.36 -5.25
N LEU A 25 -5.69 -0.13 -4.73
CA LEU A 25 -6.81 -0.64 -5.54
C LEU A 25 -7.93 0.40 -5.75
N GLY A 26 -7.64 1.67 -5.46
CA GLY A 26 -8.62 2.76 -5.58
C GLY A 26 -9.77 2.67 -4.58
N SER A 27 -10.65 3.65 -4.61
CA SER A 27 -11.82 3.69 -3.74
C SER A 27 -12.96 2.79 -4.21
N GLU A 28 -12.94 2.32 -5.45
CA GLU A 28 -14.04 1.54 -6.03
C GLU A 28 -13.89 0.03 -5.78
N THR A 29 -12.69 -0.42 -5.42
CA THR A 29 -12.43 -1.84 -5.13
C THR A 29 -12.56 -2.11 -3.64
N VAL A 30 -13.50 -2.99 -3.28
CA VAL A 30 -13.64 -3.55 -1.92
C VAL A 30 -13.41 -5.05 -2.01
N LEU A 31 -12.44 -5.56 -1.27
CA LEU A 31 -12.09 -6.98 -1.26
C LEU A 31 -12.92 -7.73 -0.21
N SER A 32 -13.20 -9.01 -0.44
CA SER A 32 -13.60 -9.90 0.67
C SER A 32 -12.47 -10.01 1.69
N LYS A 33 -12.77 -10.46 2.92
CA LYS A 33 -11.72 -10.67 3.92
C LYS A 33 -10.63 -11.64 3.43
N GLU A 34 -11.03 -12.72 2.78
CA GLU A 34 -10.10 -13.71 2.23
C GLU A 34 -9.19 -13.09 1.17
N GLN A 35 -9.74 -12.36 0.20
CA GLN A 35 -8.96 -11.69 -0.84
C GLN A 35 -8.00 -10.62 -0.27
N PHE A 36 -8.46 -9.87 0.73
CA PHE A 36 -7.64 -8.90 1.45
C PHE A 36 -6.45 -9.59 2.12
N GLN A 37 -6.69 -10.70 2.82
CA GLN A 37 -5.65 -11.47 3.51
C GLN A 37 -4.64 -12.07 2.54
N GLU A 38 -5.10 -12.70 1.46
CA GLU A 38 -4.22 -13.25 0.43
C GLU A 38 -3.34 -12.16 -0.21
N LEU A 39 -3.90 -10.97 -0.45
CA LEU A 39 -3.13 -9.85 -0.99
C LEU A 39 -2.01 -9.42 -0.04
N VAL A 40 -2.32 -9.17 1.24
CA VAL A 40 -1.31 -8.70 2.19
C VAL A 40 -0.28 -9.79 2.52
N LEU A 41 -0.68 -11.06 2.55
CA LEU A 41 0.24 -12.19 2.69
C LEU A 41 1.14 -12.33 1.45
N GLY A 42 0.61 -12.10 0.25
CA GLY A 42 1.41 -12.05 -0.97
C GLY A 42 2.49 -10.96 -0.92
N LEU A 43 2.15 -9.76 -0.46
CA LEU A 43 3.11 -8.67 -0.24
C LEU A 43 4.14 -9.02 0.84
N GLU A 44 3.70 -9.68 1.92
CA GLU A 44 4.60 -10.20 2.96
C GLU A 44 5.61 -11.19 2.35
N LEU A 45 5.13 -12.18 1.60
CA LEU A 45 5.94 -13.24 1.00
C LEU A 45 6.88 -12.74 -0.09
N ALA A 46 6.52 -11.67 -0.82
CA ALA A 46 7.36 -11.06 -1.83
C ALA A 46 8.69 -10.52 -1.25
N GLY A 47 8.75 -10.26 0.06
CA GLY A 47 9.98 -9.87 0.77
C GLY A 47 10.42 -8.42 0.55
N PHE A 48 9.80 -7.71 -0.38
CA PHE A 48 10.08 -6.29 -0.62
C PHE A 48 9.41 -5.38 0.43
N PRO A 49 9.93 -4.16 0.62
CA PRO A 49 9.20 -3.12 1.32
C PRO A 49 7.94 -2.74 0.55
N PHE A 50 6.84 -2.46 1.26
CA PHE A 50 5.58 -2.11 0.61
C PHE A 50 4.75 -1.08 1.38
N ILE A 51 3.94 -0.35 0.61
CA ILE A 51 2.84 0.49 1.10
C ILE A 51 1.57 -0.02 0.44
N ALA A 52 0.62 -0.52 1.23
CA ALA A 52 -0.68 -0.96 0.78
C ALA A 52 -1.77 0.01 1.27
N VAL A 53 -2.39 0.72 0.33
CA VAL A 53 -3.53 1.60 0.58
C VAL A 53 -4.78 0.86 0.12
N LEU A 54 -5.48 0.25 1.06
CA LEU A 54 -6.59 -0.67 0.82
C LEU A 54 -7.81 -0.23 1.63
N LYS A 55 -9.01 -0.50 1.11
CA LYS A 55 -10.23 -0.40 1.92
C LYS A 55 -10.29 -1.55 2.92
N SER A 56 -11.01 -1.34 4.03
CA SER A 56 -11.41 -2.47 4.88
C SER A 56 -12.23 -3.47 4.06
N SER A 57 -12.13 -4.75 4.39
CA SER A 57 -12.87 -5.79 3.68
C SER A 57 -14.38 -5.62 3.88
N THR A 58 -15.19 -6.16 2.97
CA THR A 58 -16.66 -6.16 3.09
C THR A 58 -17.16 -6.72 4.42
N ASP A 59 -16.39 -7.62 5.02
CA ASP A 59 -16.77 -8.39 6.21
C ASP A 59 -16.19 -7.80 7.51
N CYS A 60 -15.47 -6.67 7.46
CA CYS A 60 -14.78 -6.09 8.61
C CYS A 60 -14.92 -4.56 8.63
N GLU A 61 -15.18 -4.01 9.82
CA GLU A 61 -15.31 -2.56 9.99
C GLU A 61 -13.97 -1.82 9.88
N THR A 62 -12.86 -2.50 10.20
CA THR A 62 -11.52 -1.90 10.24
C THR A 62 -10.50 -2.73 9.44
N ILE A 63 -9.37 -2.12 9.07
CA ILE A 63 -8.25 -2.86 8.47
C ILE A 63 -7.70 -3.88 9.47
N GLU A 64 -7.54 -3.47 10.73
CA GLU A 64 -6.90 -4.28 11.77
C GLU A 64 -7.66 -5.58 12.01
N SER A 65 -8.99 -5.57 11.90
CA SER A 65 -9.82 -6.77 12.03
C SER A 65 -9.82 -7.67 10.78
N ALA A 66 -9.42 -7.14 9.63
CA ALA A 66 -9.24 -7.88 8.39
C ALA A 66 -7.85 -8.51 8.26
N LEU A 67 -6.82 -7.96 8.93
CA LEU A 67 -5.45 -8.45 8.84
C LEU A 67 -5.26 -9.87 9.41
N PRO A 68 -4.31 -10.65 8.87
CA PRO A 68 -3.90 -11.91 9.49
C PRO A 68 -3.32 -11.68 10.89
N GLU A 69 -3.49 -12.67 11.78
CA GLU A 69 -2.94 -12.60 13.13
C GLU A 69 -1.42 -12.36 13.10
N GLY A 70 -0.96 -11.42 13.92
CA GLY A 70 0.47 -11.05 14.03
C GLY A 70 1.07 -10.37 12.79
N PHE A 71 0.28 -10.06 11.76
CA PHE A 71 0.79 -9.52 10.50
C PHE A 71 1.59 -8.23 10.69
N LEU A 72 1.03 -7.25 11.42
CA LEU A 72 1.68 -5.95 11.64
C LEU A 72 3.06 -6.11 12.29
N GLU A 73 3.21 -7.03 13.23
CA GLU A 73 4.50 -7.29 13.87
C GLU A 73 5.53 -7.90 12.93
N ARG A 74 5.11 -8.78 12.01
CA ARG A 74 5.99 -9.41 11.02
C ARG A 74 6.48 -8.42 9.97
N VAL A 75 5.68 -7.41 9.63
CA VAL A 75 6.00 -6.45 8.56
C VAL A 75 6.43 -5.08 9.05
N LYS A 76 6.41 -4.78 10.36
CA LYS A 76 6.61 -3.42 10.91
C LYS A 76 7.81 -2.63 10.39
N GLU A 77 8.90 -3.31 10.02
CA GLU A 77 10.11 -2.66 9.49
C GLU A 77 10.05 -2.37 7.98
N ARG A 78 9.11 -2.98 7.24
CA ARG A 78 9.06 -2.98 5.77
C ARG A 78 7.67 -2.83 5.16
N GLY A 79 6.61 -2.81 5.95
CA GLY A 79 5.23 -2.80 5.46
C GLY A 79 4.39 -1.73 6.14
N ILE A 80 3.67 -0.96 5.33
CA ILE A 80 2.60 -0.06 5.78
C ILE A 80 1.28 -0.55 5.16
N VAL A 81 0.24 -0.73 5.98
CA VAL A 81 -1.12 -1.00 5.51
C VAL A 81 -2.07 0.02 6.12
N GLN A 82 -2.80 0.78 5.29
CA GLN A 82 -3.72 1.80 5.77
C GLN A 82 -4.91 2.02 4.81
N ASN A 83 -6.00 2.57 5.33
CA ASN A 83 -7.21 2.94 4.56
C ASN A 83 -7.41 4.46 4.47
N THR A 84 -6.46 5.23 5.00
CA THR A 84 -6.49 6.69 4.98
C THR A 84 -6.04 7.24 3.63
N TRP A 85 -6.48 8.47 3.35
CA TRP A 85 -6.06 9.17 2.15
C TRP A 85 -4.55 9.41 2.14
N VAL A 86 -3.93 9.33 0.95
CA VAL A 86 -2.51 9.58 0.72
C VAL A 86 -2.28 10.48 -0.49
N GLN A 87 -1.13 11.16 -0.53
CA GLN A 87 -0.63 11.84 -1.74
C GLN A 87 -0.12 10.83 -2.79
N GLN A 88 -1.01 10.01 -3.37
CA GLN A 88 -0.67 8.92 -4.31
C GLN A 88 0.32 9.38 -5.40
N HIS A 89 0.04 10.50 -6.06
CA HIS A 89 0.92 11.07 -7.09
C HIS A 89 2.34 11.41 -6.61
N LEU A 90 2.54 11.70 -5.32
CA LEU A 90 3.87 11.96 -4.74
C LEU A 90 4.57 10.65 -4.33
N ILE A 91 3.81 9.65 -3.89
CA ILE A 91 4.35 8.30 -3.62
C ILE A 91 4.88 7.69 -4.93
N LEU A 92 4.09 7.74 -6.00
CA LEU A 92 4.47 7.20 -7.31
C LEU A 92 5.69 7.89 -7.92
N LYS A 93 5.94 9.16 -7.57
CA LYS A 93 7.11 9.92 -8.02
C LYS A 93 8.34 9.75 -7.12
N HIS A 94 8.20 9.09 -5.97
CA HIS A 94 9.32 8.92 -5.04
C HIS A 94 10.32 7.90 -5.61
N PRO A 95 11.63 8.19 -5.63
CA PRO A 95 12.63 7.34 -6.29
C PRO A 95 12.71 5.92 -5.72
N SER A 96 12.40 5.72 -4.44
CA SER A 96 12.34 4.39 -3.82
C SER A 96 11.20 3.51 -4.33
N VAL A 97 10.14 4.07 -4.96
CA VAL A 97 9.04 3.27 -5.51
C VAL A 97 9.39 2.76 -6.89
N GLY A 98 9.36 1.43 -7.06
CA GLY A 98 9.68 0.77 -8.34
C GLY A 98 8.59 -0.12 -8.90
N CYS A 99 7.54 -0.41 -8.12
CA CYS A 99 6.42 -1.22 -8.55
C CYS A 99 5.10 -0.62 -8.10
N PHE A 100 4.12 -0.59 -9.00
CA PHE A 100 2.75 -0.19 -8.68
C PHE A 100 1.76 -1.32 -8.96
N VAL A 101 1.15 -1.85 -7.90
CA VAL A 101 0.03 -2.81 -7.98
C VAL A 101 -1.27 -2.02 -7.91
N THR A 102 -2.03 -2.03 -9.00
CA THR A 102 -3.27 -1.24 -9.13
C THR A 102 -4.39 -2.02 -9.78
N HIS A 103 -5.63 -1.63 -9.48
CA HIS A 103 -6.86 -2.13 -10.13
C HIS A 103 -7.06 -1.58 -11.55
N CYS A 104 -6.14 -0.77 -12.08
CA CYS A 104 -6.20 -0.16 -13.41
C CYS A 104 -7.39 0.79 -13.63
N GLY A 105 -7.96 1.38 -12.57
CA GLY A 105 -8.94 2.46 -12.72
C GLY A 105 -8.36 3.66 -13.49
N ALA A 106 -9.20 4.35 -14.26
CA ALA A 106 -8.76 5.39 -15.20
C ALA A 106 -7.87 6.49 -14.58
N GLY A 107 -8.13 6.87 -13.31
CA GLY A 107 -7.29 7.83 -12.58
C GLY A 107 -5.93 7.28 -12.13
N SER A 108 -5.84 5.98 -11.83
CA SER A 108 -4.57 5.33 -11.44
C SER A 108 -3.65 5.14 -12.64
N LEU A 109 -4.20 4.84 -13.83
CA LEU A 109 -3.42 4.72 -15.05
C LEU A 109 -2.82 6.06 -15.50
N SER A 110 -3.55 7.17 -15.35
CA SER A 110 -3.04 8.50 -15.70
C SER A 110 -1.95 9.02 -14.75
N GLU A 111 -1.88 8.52 -13.52
CA GLU A 111 -0.82 8.90 -12.56
C GLU A 111 0.41 7.99 -12.61
N ALA A 112 0.26 6.78 -13.17
CA ALA A 112 1.34 5.81 -13.33
C ALA A 112 2.17 6.03 -14.61
N LEU A 113 1.64 6.76 -15.60
CA LEU A 113 2.31 7.18 -16.83
C LEU A 113 2.87 8.59 -16.69
#